data_AF-A0A3A0FWX1-F1
#
_entry.id   AF-A0A3A0FWX1-F1
#
_cell.length_a   1.000
_cell.length_b   1.000
_cell.length_c   1.000
_cell.angle_alpha   90.00
_cell.angle_beta   90.00
_cell.angle_gamma   90.00
#
_symmetry.space_group_name_H-M   'P 1'
#
loop_
_entity.id
_entity.type
_entity.pdbx_description
1 polymer ?
#
loop_
_entity_poly.entity_id
_entity_poly.type
_entity_poly.pdbx_seq_one_letter_code
_entity_poly.pdbx_strand_id
1 'polypeptide(L)' 'MSDNFERGLWVEAESSQRPLQTRQSVITLVERAKELGTSDLYLQVYRNGRSWFGSQIADEEPFKSCEDDPLKIISE' A
#
# COMPACT_ATOMS: atom_id res chain seq x y z
N MET A 1 -15.48 -26.92 12.73
CA MET A 1 -15.09 -25.50 12.77
C MET A 1 -13.85 -25.40 11.92
N SER A 2 -13.94 -24.81 10.73
CA SER A 2 -12.75 -24.34 10.03
C SER A 2 -12.26 -23.12 10.79
N ASP A 3 -11.10 -23.20 11.43
CA ASP A 3 -10.45 -22.03 11.99
C ASP A 3 -10.26 -21.01 10.86
N ASN A 4 -10.96 -19.88 10.96
CA ASN A 4 -10.80 -18.79 10.02
C ASN A 4 -9.59 -17.99 10.52
N PHE A 5 -8.38 -18.45 10.18
CA PHE A 5 -7.16 -17.74 10.52
C PHE A 5 -7.16 -16.39 9.83
N GLU A 6 -6.95 -15.31 10.60
CA GLU A 6 -6.70 -13.99 10.04
C GLU A 6 -5.42 -14.03 9.21
N ARG A 7 -5.48 -13.48 8.00
CA ARG A 7 -4.37 -13.48 7.05
C ARG A 7 -4.06 -12.04 6.69
N GLY A 8 -2.86 -11.60 7.05
CA GLY A 8 -2.33 -10.31 6.65
C GLY A 8 -1.41 -10.39 5.43
N LEU A 9 -1.39 -9.33 4.63
CA LEU A 9 -0.44 -9.13 3.54
C LEU A 9 0.49 -7.96 3.87
N TRP A 10 1.79 -8.22 3.93
CA TRP A 10 2.81 -7.16 4.01
C TRP A 10 3.15 -6.66 2.61
N VAL A 11 3.14 -5.33 2.42
CA VAL A 11 3.31 -4.70 1.12
C VAL A 11 4.48 -3.72 1.17
N GLU A 12 5.48 -3.96 0.31
CA GLU A 12 6.60 -3.03 0.12
C GLU A 12 6.25 -1.98 -0.95
N ALA A 13 6.19 -0.71 -0.53
CA ALA A 13 5.95 0.40 -1.44
C ALA A 13 7.14 0.62 -2.38
N GLU A 14 8.36 0.43 -1.88
CA GLU A 14 9.59 0.46 -2.66
C GLU A 14 9.87 -0.91 -3.28
N SER A 15 9.15 -1.24 -4.34
CA SER A 15 9.31 -2.48 -5.11
C SER A 15 9.24 -2.22 -6.61
N SER A 16 9.61 -3.21 -7.42
CA SER A 16 9.48 -3.11 -8.88
C SER A 16 8.03 -2.97 -9.35
N GLN A 17 7.06 -3.41 -8.54
CA GLN A 17 5.63 -3.31 -8.83
C GLN A 17 5.03 -1.96 -8.48
N ARG A 18 5.70 -1.16 -7.63
CA ARG A 18 5.28 0.18 -7.17
C ARG A 18 3.78 0.22 -6.81
N PRO A 19 3.32 -0.59 -5.84
CA PRO A 19 1.89 -0.84 -5.59
C PRO A 19 1.10 0.40 -5.19
N LEU A 20 1.78 1.48 -4.75
CA LEU A 20 1.16 2.73 -4.30
C LEU A 20 1.28 3.88 -5.32
N GLN A 21 1.81 3.64 -6.52
CA GLN A 21 2.16 4.71 -7.47
C GLN A 21 0.95 5.31 -8.20
N THR A 22 0.03 4.46 -8.64
CA THR A 22 -1.11 4.85 -9.46
C THR A 22 -2.39 4.35 -8.81
N ARG A 23 -3.52 4.98 -9.11
CA ARG A 23 -4.81 4.49 -8.61
C ARG A 23 -5.05 3.04 -9.03
N GLN A 24 -4.69 2.69 -10.26
CA GLN A 24 -4.85 1.34 -10.77
C GLN A 24 -3.95 0.33 -10.03
N SER A 25 -2.70 0.69 -9.73
CA SER A 25 -1.79 -0.17 -8.93
C SER A 25 -2.37 -0.47 -7.55
N VAL A 26 -2.97 0.53 -6.90
CA VAL A 26 -3.61 0.37 -5.59
C VAL A 26 -4.84 -0.54 -5.69
N ILE A 27 -5.69 -0.34 -6.69
CA ILE A 27 -6.86 -1.20 -6.94
C ILE A 27 -6.41 -2.67 -7.14
N THR A 28 -5.40 -2.89 -7.99
CA THR A 28 -4.86 -4.23 -8.25
C THR A 28 -4.27 -4.88 -7.00
N LEU A 29 -3.61 -4.12 -6.13
CA LEU A 29 -3.15 -4.62 -4.83
C LEU A 29 -4.33 -5.11 -3.97
N VAL A 30 -5.39 -4.31 -3.86
CA VAL A 30 -6.57 -4.64 -3.04
C VAL A 30 -7.32 -5.84 -3.61
N GLU A 31 -7.49 -5.92 -4.94
CA GLU A 31 -8.07 -7.08 -5.61
C GLU A 31 -7.26 -8.33 -5.33
N ARG A 32 -5.92 -8.25 -5.43
CA ARG A 32 -5.05 -9.38 -5.15
C ARG A 32 -5.14 -9.84 -3.69
N ALA A 33 -5.21 -8.90 -2.76
CA ALA A 33 -5.41 -9.19 -1.34
C ALA A 33 -6.73 -9.93 -1.07
N LYS A 34 -7.80 -9.54 -1.76
CA LYS A 34 -9.12 -10.20 -1.69
C LYS A 34 -9.06 -11.62 -2.26
N GLU A 35 -8.43 -11.82 -3.42
CA GLU A 35 -8.25 -13.15 -4.02
C GLU A 35 -7.47 -14.12 -3.12
N LEU A 36 -6.47 -13.61 -2.39
CA LEU A 36 -5.69 -14.38 -1.43
C LEU A 36 -6.47 -14.64 -0.12
N GLY A 37 -7.65 -14.03 0.02
CA GLY A 37 -8.48 -14.08 1.22
C GLY A 37 -7.77 -13.51 2.44
N THR A 38 -6.99 -12.45 2.23
CA THR A 38 -6.38 -11.66 3.30
C THR A 38 -7.37 -10.64 3.84
N SER A 39 -7.39 -10.47 5.16
CA SER A 39 -8.23 -9.52 5.88
C SER A 39 -7.54 -8.18 6.10
N ASP A 40 -6.20 -8.19 6.16
CA ASP A 40 -5.40 -7.05 6.61
C ASP A 40 -4.28 -6.73 5.62
N LEU A 41 -4.06 -5.44 5.37
CA LEU A 41 -2.92 -4.93 4.62
C LEU A 41 -1.97 -4.17 5.56
N TYR A 42 -0.70 -4.59 5.59
CA TYR A 42 0.36 -3.88 6.28
C TYR A 42 1.25 -3.19 5.26
N LEU A 43 1.09 -1.88 5.11
CA LEU A 43 1.77 -1.09 4.08
C LEU A 43 3.06 -0.47 4.62
N GLN A 44 4.18 -0.69 3.92
CA GLN A 44 5.42 0.02 4.17
C GLN A 44 5.33 1.44 3.57
N VAL A 45 4.77 2.38 4.33
CA VAL A 45 4.58 3.78 3.89
C VAL A 45 5.80 4.67 4.16
N TYR A 46 6.79 4.17 4.89
CA TYR A 46 8.06 4.85 5.17
C TYR A 46 9.22 3.86 5.07
N ARG A 47 10.31 4.27 4.41
CA ARG A 47 11.56 3.49 4.36
C ARG A 47 12.74 4.39 4.05
N ASN A 48 13.84 4.22 4.78
CA ASN A 48 15.13 4.84 4.51
C ASN A 48 15.04 6.37 4.27
N GLY A 49 14.28 7.07 5.13
CA GLY A 49 14.10 8.52 5.04
C GLY A 49 13.06 8.99 4.01
N ARG A 50 12.40 8.08 3.28
CA ARG A 50 11.42 8.39 2.23
C ARG A 50 10.00 8.05 2.68
N SER A 51 9.01 8.83 2.26
CA SER A 51 7.59 8.66 2.60
C SER A 51 6.68 8.52 1.37
N TRP A 52 5.70 7.63 1.48
CA TRP A 52 4.58 7.44 0.53
C TRP A 52 3.29 8.12 1.04
N PHE A 53 3.46 9.13 1.88
CA PHE A 53 2.43 10.04 2.39
C PHE A 53 3.03 11.44 2.49
N GLY A 54 2.18 12.46 2.53
CA GLY A 54 2.60 13.86 2.65
C GLY A 54 3.36 14.10 3.95
N SER A 55 4.55 14.69 3.87
CA SER A 55 5.48 14.77 5.00
C SER A 55 6.39 15.99 4.91
N GLN A 56 6.60 16.65 6.04
CA GLN A 56 7.54 17.78 6.17
C GLN A 56 8.91 17.37 6.74
N ILE A 57 9.06 16.11 7.16
CA ILE A 57 10.25 15.61 7.90
C ILE A 57 11.03 14.52 7.17
N ALA A 58 10.38 13.83 6.24
CA ALA A 58 10.93 12.77 5.40
C ALA A 58 10.82 13.18 3.92
N ASP A 59 11.66 12.60 3.07
CA ASP A 59 11.61 12.81 1.62
C ASP A 59 10.27 12.31 1.06
N GLU A 60 9.38 13.24 0.75
CA GLU A 60 8.05 12.97 0.20
C GLU A 60 8.01 12.90 -1.33
N GLU A 61 9.15 12.90 -2.03
CA GLU A 61 9.16 12.70 -3.49
C GLU A 61 8.43 11.43 -3.95
N PRO A 62 8.49 10.27 -3.26
CA PRO A 62 7.68 9.11 -3.65
C PRO A 62 6.18 9.44 -3.62
N PHE A 63 5.70 10.09 -2.56
CA PHE A 63 4.31 10.53 -2.45
C PHE A 63 3.92 11.52 -3.55
N LYS A 64 4.75 12.54 -3.81
CA LYS A 64 4.51 13.54 -4.87
C LYS A 64 4.47 12.93 -6.27
N SER A 65 5.18 11.82 -6.48
CA SER A 65 5.15 11.10 -7.74
C SER A 65 3.87 10.28 -7.95
N CYS A 66 3.06 10.08 -6.91
CA CYS A 66 1.80 9.34 -7.01
C CYS A 66 0.74 10.15 -7.74
N GLU A 67 -0.13 9.49 -8.50
CA GLU A 67 -1.23 10.16 -9.22
C GLU A 67 -2.29 10.74 -8.28
N ASP A 68 -2.46 10.10 -7.11
CA ASP A 68 -3.42 10.44 -6.07
C ASP A 68 -2.85 9.98 -4.71
N ASP A 69 -3.52 10.30 -3.61
CA ASP A 69 -3.15 9.83 -2.28
C ASP A 69 -3.46 8.32 -2.16
N PRO A 70 -2.43 7.45 -2.14
CA PRO A 70 -2.65 6.00 -2.16
C PRO A 70 -3.34 5.51 -0.89
N LEU A 71 -3.18 6.20 0.24
CA LEU A 71 -3.79 5.80 1.50
C LEU A 71 -5.28 6.14 1.54
N LYS A 72 -5.72 7.18 0.82
CA LYS A 72 -7.15 7.46 0.64
C LYS A 72 -7.81 6.40 -0.23
N ILE A 73 -7.19 6.05 -1.36
CA ILE A 73 -7.74 5.03 -2.27
C ILE A 73 -7.94 3.69 -1.57
N ILE A 74 -7.03 3.29 -0.69
CA ILE A 74 -7.13 2.03 0.07
C ILE A 74 -8.29 2.05 1.09
N SER A 75 -8.68 3.24 1.55
CA SER A 75 -9.73 3.42 2.55
C SER A 75 -11.15 3.61 1.97
N GLU A 76 -11.27 3.71 0.63
CA GLU A 76 -12.54 3.77 -0.10
C GLU A 76 -13.22 2.39 -0.21
#